data_AF-A0A414H8G3-F1
#
_entry.id   AF-A0A414H8G3-F1
#
_cell.length_a   1.000
_cell.length_b   1.000
_cell.length_c   1.000
_cell.angle_alpha   90.00
_cell.angle_beta   90.00
_cell.angle_gamma   90.00
#
_symmetry.space_group_name_H-M   'P 1'
#
loop_
_entity.id
_entity.type
_entity.pdbx_description
1 polymer ?
#
loop_
_entity_poly.entity_id
_entity_poly.type
_entity_poly.pdbx_seq_one_letter_code
_entity_poly.pdbx_strand_id
1 'polypeptide(L)'
;YIKLHKNEVCKFARYILQIQVLIETNESYSNSICASFDFDEMRGHRELIYSYINVPDVTIRERSQIHYGTARLRYKEKDKTLEGTYWTDRKSVGDIILTKLQ
;
A
#
# COMPACT_ATOMS: atom_id res chain seq x y z
N TYR A 1 -2.39 0.01 22.93
CA TYR A 1 -1.90 1.39 23.17
C TYR A 1 -0.41 1.30 23.48
N ILE A 2 0.47 1.78 22.61
CA ILE A 2 1.91 1.89 22.92
C ILE A 2 2.18 3.36 23.22
N LYS A 3 2.52 3.65 24.48
CA LYS A 3 2.90 4.96 24.97
C LYS A 3 4.41 4.95 25.12
N LEU A 4 5.13 5.46 24.13
CA LEU A 4 6.60 5.55 24.19
C LEU A 4 6.98 6.67 25.17
N HIS A 5 7.63 6.33 26.27
CA HIS A 5 8.15 7.30 27.22
C HIS A 5 9.50 7.87 26.74
N LYS A 6 9.75 9.15 27.03
CA LYS A 6 10.99 9.87 26.69
C LYS A 6 12.21 9.13 27.28
N ASN A 7 12.90 8.37 26.44
CA ASN A 7 14.27 7.81 26.52
C ASN A 7 14.42 6.41 25.89
N GLU A 8 13.46 5.96 25.08
CA GLU A 8 13.58 4.68 24.37
C GLU A 8 14.29 4.86 23.02
N VAL A 9 15.49 4.28 22.90
CA VAL A 9 16.21 4.17 21.62
C VAL A 9 15.55 3.07 20.80
N CYS A 10 14.78 3.46 19.78
CA CYS A 10 14.28 2.52 18.78
C CYS A 10 15.42 2.13 17.83
N LYS A 11 15.90 0.89 17.95
CA LYS A 11 16.93 0.34 17.06
C LYS A 11 16.26 -0.32 15.85
N PHE A 12 16.53 0.20 14.66
CA PHE A 12 16.07 -0.41 13.41
C PHE A 12 17.03 -1.54 13.00
N ALA A 13 16.51 -2.74 12.80
CA ALA A 13 17.20 -3.82 12.10
C ALA A 13 16.78 -3.79 10.63
N ARG A 14 17.75 -3.71 9.71
CA ARG A 14 17.52 -3.73 8.26
C ARG A 14 17.33 -5.16 7.80
N TYR A 15 16.14 -5.52 7.34
CA TYR A 15 15.89 -6.79 6.66
C TYR A 15 16.08 -6.59 5.15
N ILE A 16 16.79 -7.51 4.49
CA ILE A 16 17.30 -7.40 3.10
C ILE A 16 16.19 -7.51 2.02
N LEU A 17 14.92 -7.65 2.40
CA LEU A 17 13.79 -7.69 1.47
C LEU A 17 13.01 -6.38 1.54
N GLN A 18 13.23 -5.50 0.56
CA GLN A 18 12.39 -4.33 0.32
C GLN A 18 11.36 -4.66 -0.75
N ILE A 19 10.08 -4.62 -0.39
CA ILE A 19 8.97 -4.70 -1.35
C ILE A 19 8.64 -3.27 -1.76
N GLN A 20 8.60 -3.01 -3.06
CA GLN A 20 8.17 -1.73 -3.61
C GLN A 20 6.92 -1.94 -4.46
N VAL A 21 5.94 -1.07 -4.26
CA VAL A 21 4.73 -0.99 -5.08
C VAL A 21 4.68 0.39 -5.70
N LEU A 22 4.63 0.43 -7.03
CA LEU A 22 4.44 1.63 -7.83
C LEU A 22 3.11 1.51 -8.56
N ILE A 23 2.31 2.57 -8.54
CA ILE A 23 1.11 2.69 -9.38
C ILE A 23 1.19 4.03 -10.09
N GLU A 24 1.09 3.98 -11.41
CA GLU A 24 1.04 5.15 -12.27
C GLU A 24 -0.30 5.16 -13.01
N THR A 25 -0.91 6.34 -13.07
CA THR A 25 -2.12 6.63 -13.82
C THR A 25 -1.89 7.92 -14.63
N ASN A 26 -2.81 8.25 -15.53
CA ASN A 26 -2.75 9.51 -16.28
C ASN A 26 -2.87 10.76 -15.39
N GLU A 27 -3.32 10.61 -14.15
CA GLU A 27 -3.59 11.73 -13.23
C GLU A 27 -2.60 11.80 -12.06
N SER A 28 -1.98 10.69 -11.69
CA SER A 28 -1.11 10.63 -10.53
C SER A 28 -0.16 9.45 -10.56
N TYR A 29 0.87 9.57 -9.74
CA TYR A 29 1.83 8.52 -9.47
C TYR A 29 1.89 8.26 -7.97
N SER A 30 1.96 7.00 -7.57
CA SER A 30 2.08 6.60 -6.18
C SER A 30 3.22 5.61 -5.94
N ASN A 31 3.86 5.81 -4.79
CA ASN A 31 4.99 5.03 -4.31
C ASN A 31 4.69 4.45 -2.93
N SER A 32 4.99 3.17 -2.74
CA SER A 32 4.94 2.54 -1.41
C SER A 32 5.96 3.17 -0.46
N ILE A 33 5.50 3.54 0.72
CA ILE A 33 6.31 3.92 1.88
C ILE A 33 6.77 2.65 2.61
N CYS A 34 5.87 1.68 2.74
CA CYS A 34 6.14 0.35 3.24
C CYS A 34 5.21 -0.64 2.55
N ALA A 35 5.66 -1.87 2.42
CA ALA A 35 4.88 -2.96 1.88
C ALA A 35 5.30 -4.27 2.57
N SER A 36 4.34 -5.15 2.78
CA SER A 36 4.55 -6.48 3.34
C SER A 36 3.65 -7.47 2.62
N PHE A 37 4.17 -8.65 2.39
CA PHE A 37 3.33 -9.81 2.15
C PHE A 37 2.99 -10.47 3.48
N ASP A 38 1.71 -10.75 3.70
CA ASP A 38 1.20 -11.58 4.77
C ASP A 38 0.77 -12.91 4.15
N PHE A 39 1.72 -13.85 4.12
CA PHE A 39 1.52 -15.22 3.66
C PHE A 39 1.44 -16.14 4.88
N ASP A 40 0.22 -16.57 5.19
CA ASP A 40 -0.05 -17.59 6.20
C ASP A 40 -0.78 -18.74 5.52
N GLU A 41 -0.03 -19.79 5.17
CA GLU A 41 -0.58 -20.97 4.50
C GLU A 41 -1.61 -21.71 5.38
N MET A 42 -1.42 -21.70 6.70
CA MET A 42 -2.33 -22.38 7.64
C MET A 42 -3.68 -21.67 7.72
N ARG A 43 -3.68 -20.34 7.60
CA ARG A 43 -4.89 -19.51 7.63
C ARG A 43 -5.45 -19.17 6.25
N GLY A 44 -4.74 -19.55 5.18
CA GLY A 44 -5.09 -19.17 3.82
C GLY A 44 -5.01 -17.66 3.56
N HIS A 45 -4.14 -16.96 4.28
CA HIS A 45 -3.83 -15.56 4.00
C HIS A 45 -2.73 -15.50 2.96
N ARG A 46 -3.01 -14.76 1.90
CA ARG A 46 -2.08 -14.45 0.82
C ARG A 46 -2.35 -13.01 0.47
N GLU A 47 -1.83 -12.10 1.26
CA GLU A 47 -2.19 -10.69 1.20
C GLU A 47 -0.96 -9.81 0.95
N LEU A 48 -1.10 -8.82 0.08
CA LEU A 48 -0.18 -7.71 -0.05
C LEU A 48 -0.81 -6.51 0.69
N ILE A 49 -0.12 -6.00 1.70
CA ILE A 49 -0.51 -4.80 2.42
C ILE A 49 0.57 -3.76 2.21
N TYR A 50 0.21 -2.58 1.72
CA TYR A 50 1.17 -1.49 1.52
C TYR A 50 0.55 -0.14 1.80
N SER A 51 1.34 0.75 2.41
CA SER A 51 1.02 2.17 2.52
C SER A 51 1.79 2.94 1.47
N TYR A 52 1.18 3.98 0.90
CA TYR A 52 1.73 4.74 -0.21
C TYR A 52 1.51 6.24 -0.02
N ILE A 53 2.34 7.02 -0.71
CA ILE A 53 2.10 8.43 -1.02
C ILE A 53 1.61 8.51 -2.47
N ASN A 54 0.50 9.20 -2.72
CA ASN A 54 0.03 9.52 -4.06
C ASN A 54 0.30 10.99 -4.36
N VAL A 55 0.99 11.24 -5.47
CA VAL A 55 1.37 12.56 -5.96
C VAL A 55 0.66 12.80 -7.29
N PRO A 56 -0.40 13.61 -7.31
CA PRO A 56 -1.09 13.98 -8.54
C PRO A 56 -0.23 14.88 -9.43
N ASP A 57 -0.53 14.85 -10.73
CA ASP A 57 0.03 15.78 -11.70
C ASP A 57 -0.17 17.22 -11.22
N VAL A 58 0.84 18.05 -11.44
CA VAL A 58 0.82 19.46 -11.01
C VAL A 58 -0.38 20.21 -11.58
N THR A 59 -0.82 19.86 -12.78
CA THR A 59 -1.95 20.49 -13.50
C THR A 59 -3.29 20.24 -12.83
N ILE A 60 -3.43 19.16 -12.07
CA ILE A 60 -4.69 18.80 -11.36
C ILE A 60 -4.57 18.93 -9.85
N ARG A 61 -3.43 19.43 -9.35
CA ARG A 61 -3.10 19.41 -7.92
C ARG A 61 -4.05 20.24 -7.06
N GLU A 62 -4.70 21.24 -7.65
CA GLU A 62 -5.74 22.04 -7.01
C GLU A 62 -6.95 21.20 -6.58
N ARG A 63 -7.45 20.33 -7.47
CA ARG A 63 -8.58 19.43 -7.19
C ARG A 63 -8.16 18.08 -6.61
N SER A 64 -6.90 17.69 -6.81
CA SER A 64 -6.30 16.45 -6.31
C SER A 64 -5.00 16.76 -5.59
N GLN A 65 -5.07 16.95 -4.28
CA GLN A 65 -3.88 17.21 -3.47
C GLN A 65 -3.00 15.94 -3.33
N ILE A 66 -1.81 16.05 -2.76
CA ILE A 66 -0.99 14.90 -2.31
C ILE A 66 -1.65 14.24 -1.09
N HIS A 67 -1.74 12.91 -1.07
CA HIS A 67 -2.35 12.17 0.05
C HIS A 67 -1.64 10.85 0.33
N TYR A 68 -1.91 10.32 1.52
CA TYR A 68 -1.45 9.00 1.94
C TYR A 68 -2.60 8.00 1.91
N GLY A 69 -2.28 6.77 1.54
CA GLY A 69 -3.23 5.67 1.60
C GLY A 69 -2.60 4.36 1.97
N THR A 70 -3.44 3.39 2.30
CA THR A 70 -3.06 1.99 2.48
C THR A 70 -3.99 1.15 1.64
N ALA A 71 -3.44 0.12 0.99
CA ALA A 71 -4.20 -0.90 0.32
C ALA A 71 -3.90 -2.27 0.93
N ARG A 72 -4.93 -3.11 0.97
CA ARG A 72 -4.86 -4.50 1.41
C ARG A 72 -5.48 -5.37 0.32
N LEU A 73 -4.64 -6.14 -0.37
CA LEU A 73 -5.01 -6.90 -1.54
C LEU A 73 -4.78 -8.39 -1.29
N ARG A 74 -5.79 -9.21 -1.51
CA ARG A 74 -5.72 -10.67 -1.40
C ARG A 74 -5.41 -11.26 -2.77
N TYR A 75 -4.45 -12.19 -2.81
CA TYR A 75 -4.16 -12.97 -3.98
C TYR A 75 -5.25 -14.02 -4.22
N LYS A 76 -5.81 -14.03 -5.43
CA LYS A 76 -6.81 -14.98 -5.90
C LYS A 76 -6.17 -15.92 -6.89
N GLU A 77 -5.94 -17.16 -6.48
CA GLU A 77 -5.23 -18.17 -7.29
C GLU A 77 -5.92 -18.43 -8.64
N LYS A 78 -7.26 -18.56 -8.62
CA LYS A 78 -8.06 -18.92 -9.80
C LYS A 78 -7.86 -17.93 -10.95
N ASP A 79 -7.92 -16.65 -10.62
CA ASP A 79 -7.95 -15.55 -11.60
C ASP A 79 -6.55 -14.89 -11.74
N LYS A 80 -5.59 -15.31 -10.91
CA LYS A 80 -4.23 -14.74 -10.80
C LYS A 80 -4.25 -13.23 -10.58
N THR A 81 -5.17 -12.77 -9.74
CA THR A 81 -5.39 -11.35 -9.43
C THR A 81 -5.01 -11.01 -7.98
N LEU A 82 -4.73 -9.74 -7.73
CA LEU A 82 -4.70 -9.15 -6.39
C LEU A 82 -5.91 -8.26 -6.22
N GLU A 83 -6.80 -8.62 -5.30
CA GLU A 83 -8.09 -7.96 -5.12
C GLU A 83 -8.29 -7.49 -3.68
N GLY A 84 -8.79 -6.29 -3.50
CA GLY A 84 -9.14 -5.81 -2.18
C GLY A 84 -9.47 -4.33 -2.19
N THR A 85 -9.17 -3.66 -1.09
CA THR A 85 -9.58 -2.28 -0.87
C THR A 85 -8.41 -1.38 -0.52
N TYR A 86 -8.60 -0.08 -0.75
CA TYR A 86 -7.77 0.97 -0.21
C TYR A 86 -8.57 1.95 0.65
N TRP A 87 -7.85 2.66 1.51
CA TRP A 87 -8.35 3.79 2.28
C TRP A 87 -7.28 4.87 2.38
N THR A 88 -7.70 6.13 2.42
CA THR A 88 -6.79 7.27 2.44
C THR A 88 -7.01 8.17 3.66
N ASP A 89 -6.01 9.00 3.96
CA ASP A 89 -6.13 10.09 4.93
C ASP A 89 -7.17 11.16 4.53
N ARG A 90 -7.62 11.14 3.26
CA ARG A 90 -8.75 11.90 2.76
C ARG A 90 -10.11 11.29 3.04
N LYS A 91 -10.16 10.16 3.75
CA LYS A 91 -11.38 9.39 4.00
C LYS A 91 -12.02 8.85 2.72
N SER A 92 -11.27 8.79 1.61
CA SER A 92 -11.71 8.03 0.44
C SER A 92 -11.39 6.55 0.63
N VAL A 93 -12.26 5.71 0.10
CA VAL A 93 -12.13 4.26 0.07
C VAL A 93 -12.52 3.76 -1.31
N GLY A 94 -12.02 2.60 -1.71
CA GLY A 94 -12.44 1.97 -2.94
C GLY A 94 -11.84 0.60 -3.14
N ASP A 95 -12.29 -0.08 -4.18
CA ASP A 95 -11.81 -1.39 -4.56
C ASP A 95 -10.62 -1.28 -5.53
N ILE A 96 -9.70 -2.24 -5.46
CA ILE A 96 -8.57 -2.40 -6.37
C ILE A 96 -8.54 -3.85 -6.84
N ILE A 97 -8.40 -4.02 -8.15
CA ILE A 97 -8.14 -5.30 -8.80
C ILE A 97 -6.90 -5.11 -9.67
N LEU A 98 -5.82 -5.81 -9.34
CA LEU A 98 -4.59 -5.83 -10.14
C LEU A 98 -4.48 -7.16 -10.85
N THR A 99 -4.23 -7.09 -12.16
CA THR A 99 -3.95 -8.24 -13.01
C THR A 99 -2.49 -8.19 -13.44
N LYS A 100 -1.89 -9.36 -13.68
CA LYS A 100 -0.55 -9.44 -14.25
C LYS A 100 -0.60 -8.96 -15.71
N LEU A 101 0.25 -8.01 -16.07
CA LEU A 101 0.48 -7.64 -17.48
C LEU A 101 1.00 -8.86 -18.25
N GLN A 102 0.43 -9.12 -19.42
CA GLN A 102 0.83 -10.21 -20.31
C GLN A 102 2.10 -9.87 -21.09
#